data_AF-A0A0P8W3L0-F1
#
_entry.id   AF-A0A0P8W3L0-F1
#
_cell.length_a   1.000
_cell.length_b   1.000
_cell.length_c   1.000
_cell.angle_alpha   90.00
_cell.angle_beta   90.00
_cell.angle_gamma   90.00
#
_symmetry.space_group_name_H-M   'P 1'
#
loop_
_entity.id
_entity.type
_entity.pdbx_description
1 polymer ?
#
loop_
_entity_poly.entity_id
_entity_poly.type
_entity_poly.pdbx_seq_one_letter_code
_entity_poly.pdbx_strand_id
1 'polypeptide(L)'
;MENLKDRYKEIDGKLCATTEEVCEQLNIARKTLSEWEEKGCPKAARGWWPIWDILRWRGLVGTGIKTEEDLENMSLASQKLKWEAEYKMYKAEEAEFNNAVARGEYVTKESVSSELQRFFVVLKRSLMAISRKVSNEVGAYVDNITVRKIEKMVTELLIDALGQLSIDGVYSATKKKKKEEA
;
A
#
# COMPACT_ATOMS: atom_id res chain seq x y z
N MET A 1 -14.27 -0.55 -62.78
CA MET A 1 -13.94 -1.48 -61.68
C MET A 1 -12.48 -1.85 -61.83
N GLU A 2 -11.60 -0.94 -61.44
CA GLU A 2 -10.15 -1.12 -61.48
C GLU A 2 -9.73 -2.08 -60.35
N ASN A 3 -8.77 -2.97 -60.63
CA ASN A 3 -8.48 -4.17 -59.84
C ASN A 3 -8.20 -3.87 -58.36
N LEU A 4 -9.18 -4.13 -57.49
CA LEU A 4 -9.03 -4.12 -56.02
C LEU A 4 -7.94 -5.09 -55.53
N LYS A 5 -7.58 -6.09 -56.35
CA LYS A 5 -6.58 -7.13 -56.05
C LYS A 5 -5.14 -6.63 -55.99
N ASP A 6 -4.81 -5.47 -56.57
CA ASP A 6 -3.44 -4.96 -56.56
C ASP A 6 -3.15 -4.03 -55.36
N ARG A 7 -4.19 -3.58 -54.65
CA ARG A 7 -4.07 -2.66 -53.50
C ARG A 7 -3.90 -3.36 -52.15
N TYR A 8 -4.29 -4.63 -52.08
CA TYR A 8 -4.27 -5.45 -50.86
C TYR A 8 -3.53 -6.75 -51.13
N LYS A 9 -2.68 -7.15 -50.18
CA LYS A 9 -1.92 -8.39 -50.24
C LYS A 9 -1.81 -8.99 -48.84
N GLU A 10 -1.86 -10.31 -48.76
CA GLU A 10 -1.53 -11.03 -47.53
C GLU A 10 -0.03 -11.29 -47.47
N ILE A 11 0.62 -10.86 -46.37
CA ILE A 11 2.05 -11.06 -46.10
C ILE A 11 2.15 -11.58 -44.66
N ASP A 12 2.81 -12.72 -44.46
CA ASP A 12 2.95 -13.39 -43.15
C ASP A 12 1.62 -13.57 -42.39
N GLY A 13 0.55 -13.93 -43.11
CA GLY A 13 -0.79 -14.12 -42.53
C GLY A 13 -1.49 -12.82 -42.11
N LYS A 14 -0.93 -11.65 -42.49
CA LYS A 14 -1.49 -10.33 -42.18
C LYS A 14 -1.99 -9.64 -43.44
N LEU A 15 -3.21 -9.08 -43.36
CA LEU A 15 -3.77 -8.25 -44.43
C LEU A 15 -3.02 -6.92 -44.51
N CYS A 16 -2.24 -6.75 -45.58
CA CYS A 16 -1.45 -5.56 -45.85
C CYS A 16 -2.06 -4.75 -47.00
N ALA A 17 -2.02 -3.42 -46.87
CA ALA A 17 -2.38 -2.48 -47.91
C ALA A 17 -1.15 -1.73 -48.44
N THR A 18 -1.26 -1.24 -49.67
CA THR A 18 -0.26 -0.33 -50.25
C THR A 18 -0.25 1.02 -49.52
N THR A 19 0.87 1.74 -49.62
CA THR A 19 1.01 3.09 -49.04
C THR A 19 -0.08 4.05 -49.52
N GLU A 20 -0.47 3.97 -50.80
CA GLU A 20 -1.51 4.83 -51.36
C GLU A 20 -2.88 4.53 -50.76
N GLU A 21 -3.22 3.25 -50.62
CA GLU A 21 -4.49 2.84 -50.01
C GLU A 21 -4.54 3.20 -48.52
N VAL A 22 -3.47 3.00 -47.75
CA VAL A 22 -3.45 3.42 -46.33
C VAL A 22 -3.62 4.93 -46.18
N CYS A 23 -2.96 5.72 -47.04
CA CYS A 23 -3.10 7.17 -47.02
C CYS A 23 -4.53 7.63 -47.37
N GLU A 24 -5.16 6.98 -48.35
CA GLU A 24 -6.53 7.27 -48.76
C GLU A 24 -7.55 6.89 -47.67
N GLN A 25 -7.49 5.65 -47.16
CA GLN A 25 -8.44 5.15 -46.16
C GLN A 25 -8.33 5.87 -44.80
N LEU A 26 -7.12 6.23 -44.39
CA LEU A 26 -6.90 6.97 -43.12
C LEU A 26 -6.95 8.49 -43.30
N ASN A 27 -7.12 8.98 -44.54
CA ASN A 27 -7.09 10.39 -44.91
C ASN A 27 -5.85 11.13 -44.36
N ILE A 28 -4.66 10.56 -44.62
CA ILE A 28 -3.37 11.09 -44.18
C ILE A 28 -2.44 11.35 -45.37
N ALA A 29 -1.50 12.29 -45.22
CA ALA A 29 -0.46 12.50 -46.21
C ALA A 29 0.61 11.40 -46.12
N ARG A 30 1.28 11.08 -47.25
CA ARG A 30 2.41 10.11 -47.27
C ARG A 30 3.51 10.47 -46.26
N LYS A 31 3.78 11.77 -46.08
CA LYS A 31 4.73 12.27 -45.08
C LYS A 31 4.38 11.82 -43.67
N THR A 32 3.10 11.84 -43.31
CA THR A 32 2.61 11.39 -42.01
C THR A 32 2.88 9.90 -41.79
N LEU A 33 2.73 9.08 -42.83
CA LEU A 33 3.05 7.65 -42.75
C LEU A 33 4.56 7.39 -42.59
N SER A 34 5.41 8.19 -43.25
CA SER A 34 6.86 8.15 -43.03
C SER A 34 7.25 8.54 -41.60
N GLU A 35 6.64 9.60 -41.06
CA GLU A 35 6.85 10.00 -39.66
C GLU A 35 6.35 8.93 -38.67
N TRP A 36 5.34 8.13 -39.03
CA TRP A 36 4.89 7.00 -38.21
C TRP A 36 5.89 5.85 -38.25
N GLU A 37 6.48 5.57 -39.42
CA GLU A 37 7.57 4.60 -39.56
C GLU A 37 8.73 4.92 -38.62
N GLU A 38 9.16 6.19 -38.60
CA GLU A 38 10.22 6.67 -37.71
C GLU A 38 9.87 6.52 -36.22
N LYS A 39 8.58 6.57 -35.88
CA LYS A 39 8.06 6.40 -34.51
C LYS A 39 7.77 4.95 -34.14
N GLY A 40 8.15 3.99 -34.99
CA GLY A 40 8.03 2.55 -34.72
C GLY A 40 6.69 1.95 -35.17
N CYS A 41 6.01 2.56 -36.13
CA CYS A 41 4.79 1.98 -36.72
C CYS A 41 5.11 0.66 -37.45
N PRO A 42 4.33 -0.42 -37.23
CA PRO A 42 4.55 -1.71 -37.88
C PRO A 42 4.54 -1.62 -39.40
N LYS A 43 5.51 -2.26 -40.06
CA LYS A 43 5.65 -2.31 -41.51
C LYS A 43 6.01 -3.73 -41.96
N ALA A 44 5.24 -4.27 -42.90
CA ALA A 44 5.42 -5.65 -43.36
C ALA A 44 6.49 -5.78 -44.46
N ALA A 45 6.51 -4.83 -45.41
CA ALA A 45 7.54 -4.76 -46.45
C ALA A 45 7.64 -3.34 -47.03
N ARG A 46 8.56 -3.11 -47.97
CA ARG A 46 8.70 -1.81 -48.65
C ARG A 46 7.38 -1.42 -49.35
N GLY A 47 6.73 -0.39 -48.83
CA GLY A 47 5.46 0.14 -49.36
C GLY A 47 4.20 -0.63 -48.93
N TRP A 48 4.35 -1.68 -48.11
CA TRP A 48 3.27 -2.56 -47.65
C TRP A 48 3.09 -2.52 -46.13
N TRP A 49 1.85 -2.33 -45.73
CA TRP A 49 1.49 -1.89 -44.39
C TRP A 49 0.37 -2.76 -43.80
N PRO A 50 0.60 -3.46 -42.67
CA PRO A 50 -0.41 -4.31 -42.03
C PRO A 50 -1.50 -3.43 -41.38
N ILE A 51 -2.69 -3.44 -41.95
CA ILE A 51 -3.76 -2.45 -41.62
C ILE A 51 -4.17 -2.57 -40.15
N TRP A 52 -4.43 -3.79 -39.68
CA TRP A 52 -4.89 -4.05 -38.32
C TRP A 52 -3.83 -3.71 -37.27
N ASP A 53 -2.56 -3.94 -37.57
CA ASP A 53 -1.45 -3.62 -36.66
C ASP A 53 -1.23 -2.11 -36.56
N ILE A 54 -1.38 -1.37 -37.67
CA ILE A 54 -1.33 0.11 -37.67
C ILE A 54 -2.43 0.67 -36.80
N LEU A 55 -3.67 0.20 -36.99
CA LEU A 55 -4.82 0.63 -36.21
C LEU A 55 -4.65 0.32 -34.72
N ARG A 56 -4.03 -0.82 -34.39
CA ARG A 56 -3.70 -1.21 -33.01
C ARG A 56 -2.61 -0.32 -32.41
N TRP A 57 -1.52 -0.08 -33.14
CA TRP A 57 -0.43 0.82 -32.72
C TRP A 57 -0.92 2.26 -32.47
N ARG A 58 -1.85 2.72 -33.31
CA ARG A 58 -2.57 4.00 -33.17
C ARG A 58 -3.57 4.02 -32.02
N GLY A 59 -3.90 2.87 -31.43
CA GLY A 59 -4.89 2.73 -30.36
C GLY A 59 -6.34 2.89 -30.82
N LEU A 60 -6.63 2.78 -32.13
CA LEU A 60 -7.97 2.92 -32.70
C LEU A 60 -8.76 1.60 -32.70
N VAL A 61 -8.07 0.46 -32.64
CA VAL A 61 -8.66 -0.87 -32.59
C VAL A 61 -7.97 -1.68 -31.49
N GLY A 62 -8.75 -2.18 -30.52
CA GLY A 62 -8.27 -2.91 -29.35
C GLY A 62 -9.16 -2.65 -28.14
N THR A 63 -9.11 -3.51 -27.11
CA THR A 63 -10.04 -3.43 -25.97
C THR A 63 -9.63 -2.43 -24.86
N GLY A 64 -8.86 -1.40 -25.18
CA GLY A 64 -8.16 -0.57 -24.18
C GLY A 64 -6.93 -1.28 -23.61
N ILE A 65 -6.11 -0.55 -22.83
CA ILE A 65 -4.92 -1.10 -22.17
C ILE A 65 -5.39 -2.06 -21.06
N LYS A 66 -5.28 -3.36 -21.28
CA LYS A 66 -5.64 -4.36 -20.28
C LYS A 66 -4.43 -5.09 -19.71
N THR A 67 -3.33 -5.14 -20.45
CA THR A 67 -2.09 -5.84 -20.06
C THR A 67 -0.84 -5.01 -20.36
N GLU A 68 0.29 -5.39 -19.75
CA GLU A 68 1.60 -4.77 -19.99
C GLU A 68 2.05 -4.93 -21.46
N GLU A 69 1.77 -6.08 -22.09
CA GLU A 69 2.05 -6.34 -23.51
C GLU A 69 1.23 -5.43 -24.45
N ASP A 70 0.00 -5.07 -24.09
CA ASP A 70 -0.79 -4.10 -24.86
C ASP A 70 -0.14 -2.72 -24.83
N LEU A 71 0.58 -2.40 -23.74
CA LEU A 71 1.33 -1.15 -23.60
C LEU A 71 2.52 -1.09 -24.54
N GLU A 72 3.30 -2.17 -24.59
CA GLU A 72 4.50 -2.28 -25.43
C GLU A 72 4.15 -2.19 -26.93
N ASN A 73 2.97 -2.66 -27.31
CA ASN A 73 2.46 -2.59 -28.69
C ASN A 73 1.87 -1.21 -29.07
N MET A 74 1.71 -0.29 -28.11
CA MET A 74 1.24 1.08 -28.38
C MET A 74 2.38 2.03 -28.74
N SER A 75 2.02 3.16 -29.37
CA SER A 75 2.98 4.22 -29.65
C SER A 75 3.72 4.73 -28.40
N LEU A 76 4.99 5.10 -28.56
CA LEU A 76 5.84 5.66 -27.49
C LEU A 76 5.20 6.86 -26.77
N ALA A 77 4.43 7.67 -27.51
CA ALA A 77 3.71 8.82 -26.95
C ALA A 77 2.59 8.39 -25.99
N SER A 78 1.84 7.34 -26.33
CA SER A 78 0.79 6.79 -25.47
C SER A 78 1.35 6.17 -24.21
N GLN A 79 2.46 5.42 -24.33
CA GLN A 79 3.17 4.86 -23.18
C GLN A 79 3.64 5.97 -22.24
N LYS A 80 4.33 6.99 -22.77
CA LYS A 80 4.79 8.14 -21.99
C LYS A 80 3.66 8.84 -21.25
N LEU A 81 2.51 9.03 -21.91
CA LEU A 81 1.35 9.67 -21.29
C LEU A 81 0.79 8.86 -20.11
N LYS A 82 0.75 7.52 -20.21
CA LYS A 82 0.35 6.66 -19.08
C LYS A 82 1.33 6.80 -17.92
N TRP A 83 2.63 6.66 -18.17
CA TRP A 83 3.65 6.78 -17.12
C TRP A 83 3.65 8.16 -16.46
N GLU A 84 3.43 9.24 -17.23
CA GLU A 84 3.28 10.59 -16.68
C GLU A 84 2.01 10.73 -15.82
N ALA A 85 0.91 10.08 -16.19
CA ALA A 85 -0.30 10.07 -15.39
C ALA A 85 -0.10 9.32 -14.07
N GLU A 86 0.49 8.12 -14.12
CA GLU A 86 0.79 7.31 -12.93
C GLU A 86 1.77 8.04 -11.99
N TYR A 87 2.83 8.62 -12.54
CA TYR A 87 3.78 9.42 -11.76
C TYR A 87 3.09 10.58 -11.03
N LYS A 88 2.15 11.26 -11.69
CA LYS A 88 1.35 12.33 -11.07
C LYS A 88 0.43 11.79 -9.97
N MET A 89 -0.15 10.61 -10.13
CA MET A 89 -0.97 9.97 -9.11
C MET A 89 -0.14 9.63 -7.86
N TYR A 90 1.00 8.96 -8.02
CA TYR A 90 1.89 8.66 -6.90
C TYR A 90 2.38 9.92 -6.18
N LYS A 91 2.67 10.98 -6.93
CA LYS A 91 3.07 12.27 -6.35
C LYS A 91 1.93 12.94 -5.59
N ALA A 92 0.69 12.78 -6.03
CA ALA A 92 -0.48 13.28 -5.32
C ALA A 92 -0.72 12.49 -4.01
N GLU A 93 -0.59 11.18 -4.04
CA GLU A 93 -0.67 10.31 -2.85
C GLU A 93 0.43 10.63 -1.83
N GLU A 94 1.67 10.82 -2.29
CA GLU A 94 2.78 11.25 -1.43
C GLU A 94 2.50 12.61 -0.77
N ALA A 95 1.96 13.56 -1.54
CA ALA A 95 1.59 14.86 -1.02
C ALA A 95 0.44 14.76 0.00
N GLU A 96 -0.56 13.91 -0.24
CA GLU A 96 -1.65 13.65 0.70
C GLU A 96 -1.15 13.05 2.01
N PHE A 97 -0.27 12.05 1.93
CA PHE A 97 0.37 11.44 3.09
C PHE A 97 1.17 12.47 3.90
N ASN A 98 2.02 13.25 3.22
CA ASN A 98 2.82 14.30 3.87
C ASN A 98 1.93 15.38 4.51
N ASN A 99 0.82 15.75 3.87
CA ASN A 99 -0.14 16.68 4.43
C ASN A 99 -0.82 16.10 5.69
N ALA A 100 -1.18 14.83 5.68
CA ALA A 100 -1.79 14.17 6.84
C ALA A 100 -0.80 14.04 8.02
N VAL A 101 0.47 13.76 7.74
CA VAL A 101 1.55 13.83 8.74
C VAL A 101 1.67 15.25 9.31
N ALA A 102 1.66 16.29 8.46
CA ALA A 102 1.73 17.68 8.88
C ALA A 102 0.50 18.14 9.69
N ARG A 103 -0.69 17.58 9.41
CA ARG A 103 -1.91 17.80 10.20
C ARG A 103 -1.88 17.10 11.57
N GLY A 104 -0.89 16.23 11.81
CA GLY A 104 -0.75 15.50 13.08
C GLY A 104 -1.65 14.26 13.17
N GLU A 105 -2.18 13.78 12.05
CA GLU A 105 -3.00 12.54 12.01
C GLU A 105 -2.14 11.28 12.19
N TYR A 106 -0.83 11.38 11.98
CA TYR A 106 0.13 10.30 12.13
C TYR A 106 1.18 10.62 13.18
N VAL A 107 1.45 9.63 14.04
CA VAL A 107 2.53 9.67 15.04
C VAL A 107 3.49 8.52 14.75
N THR A 108 4.79 8.75 14.94
CA THR A 108 5.79 7.71 14.74
C THR A 108 5.63 6.60 15.79
N LYS A 109 5.85 5.36 15.37
CA LYS A 109 5.73 4.18 16.24
C LYS A 109 6.69 4.28 17.42
N GLU A 110 7.89 4.83 17.18
CA GLU A 110 8.93 5.04 18.17
C GLU A 110 8.49 6.04 19.26
N SER A 111 7.80 7.12 18.86
CA SER A 111 7.27 8.12 19.81
C SER A 111 6.21 7.49 20.72
N VAL A 112 5.24 6.78 20.13
CA VAL A 112 4.18 6.09 20.89
C VAL A 112 4.76 5.04 21.82
N SER A 113 5.72 4.24 21.35
CA SER A 113 6.38 3.22 22.16
C SER A 113 7.14 3.84 23.33
N SER A 114 7.91 4.91 23.10
CA SER A 114 8.66 5.60 24.14
C SER A 114 7.74 6.23 25.19
N GLU A 115 6.64 6.84 24.76
CA GLU A 115 5.66 7.45 25.65
C GLU A 115 4.94 6.41 26.51
N LEU A 116 4.49 5.31 25.90
CA LEU A 116 3.89 4.19 26.62
C LEU A 116 4.86 3.55 27.62
N GLN A 117 6.13 3.36 27.24
CA GLN A 117 7.16 2.86 28.17
C GLN A 117 7.31 3.77 29.39
N ARG A 118 7.40 5.10 29.17
CA ARG A 118 7.46 6.08 30.27
C ARG A 118 6.22 6.00 31.14
N PHE A 119 5.04 5.94 30.54
CA PHE A 119 3.77 5.80 31.25
C PHE A 119 3.74 4.54 32.12
N PHE A 120 4.10 3.38 31.59
CA PHE A 120 4.10 2.12 32.35
C PHE A 120 5.13 2.12 33.49
N VAL A 121 6.28 2.75 33.31
CA VAL A 121 7.27 2.92 34.39
C VAL A 121 6.69 3.77 35.52
N VAL A 122 6.02 4.87 35.19
CA VAL A 122 5.37 5.74 36.18
C VAL A 122 4.21 5.00 36.86
N LEU A 123 3.36 4.31 36.10
CA LEU A 123 2.25 3.52 36.62
C LEU A 123 2.73 2.46 37.62
N LYS A 124 3.75 1.67 37.24
CA LYS A 124 4.34 0.64 38.12
C LYS A 124 4.84 1.26 39.43
N ARG A 125 5.58 2.36 39.36
CA ARG A 125 6.11 3.03 40.56
C ARG A 125 4.99 3.56 41.45
N SER A 126 3.98 4.19 40.87
CA SER A 126 2.83 4.74 41.59
C SER A 126 2.03 3.63 42.29
N LEU A 127 1.76 2.52 41.60
CA LEU A 127 1.07 1.38 42.20
C LEU A 127 1.89 0.75 43.33
N MET A 128 3.18 0.50 43.13
CA MET A 128 4.05 -0.07 44.16
C MET A 128 4.19 0.83 45.41
N ALA A 129 3.98 2.14 45.28
CA ALA A 129 4.00 3.05 46.42
C ALA A 129 2.74 2.92 47.31
N ILE A 130 1.64 2.36 46.79
CA ILE A 130 0.39 2.20 47.53
C ILE A 130 0.59 1.29 48.74
N SER A 131 1.31 0.16 48.60
CA SER A 131 1.50 -0.78 49.71
C SER A 131 2.17 -0.11 50.91
N ARG A 132 3.21 0.68 50.68
CA ARG A 132 3.90 1.45 51.71
C ARG A 132 3.01 2.51 52.37
N LYS A 133 2.19 3.22 51.58
CA LYS A 133 1.24 4.20 52.11
C LYS A 133 0.20 3.54 53.01
N VAL A 134 -0.34 2.40 52.59
CA VAL A 134 -1.29 1.61 53.38
C VAL A 134 -0.64 1.12 54.67
N SER A 135 0.58 0.59 54.63
CA SER A 135 1.31 0.17 55.84
C SER A 135 1.48 1.31 56.85
N ASN A 136 1.83 2.50 56.37
CA ASN A 136 2.06 3.66 57.23
C ASN A 136 0.77 4.10 57.94
N GLU A 137 -0.35 4.16 57.23
CA GLU A 137 -1.65 4.53 57.81
C GLU A 137 -2.16 3.48 58.80
N VAL A 138 -2.02 2.20 58.46
CA VAL A 138 -2.53 1.11 59.31
C VAL A 138 -1.63 0.87 60.53
N GLY A 139 -0.36 1.26 60.48
CA GLY A 139 0.60 1.09 61.57
C GLY A 139 0.25 1.79 62.88
N ALA A 140 -0.64 2.78 62.85
CA ALA A 140 -1.16 3.41 64.07
C ALA A 140 -2.20 2.54 64.82
N TYR A 141 -2.78 1.54 64.15
CA TYR A 141 -3.94 0.78 64.65
C TYR A 141 -3.64 -0.70 64.92
N VAL A 142 -2.55 -1.24 64.36
CA VAL A 142 -2.19 -2.66 64.47
C VAL A 142 -0.71 -2.85 64.82
N ASP A 143 -0.37 -4.02 65.32
CA ASP A 143 1.02 -4.36 65.66
C ASP A 143 1.90 -4.48 64.40
N ASN A 144 3.22 -4.33 64.59
CA ASN A 144 4.20 -4.38 63.51
C ASN A 144 4.19 -5.68 62.69
N ILE A 145 3.81 -6.82 63.27
CA ILE A 145 3.74 -8.10 62.55
C ILE A 145 2.55 -8.06 61.58
N THR A 146 1.41 -7.55 62.04
CA THR A 146 0.20 -7.37 61.22
C THR A 146 0.41 -6.34 60.11
N VAL A 147 1.07 -5.21 60.36
CA VAL A 147 1.44 -4.22 59.32
C VAL A 147 2.22 -4.87 58.18
N ARG A 148 3.26 -5.63 58.51
CA ARG A 148 4.11 -6.32 57.51
C ARG A 148 3.33 -7.34 56.68
N LYS A 149 2.37 -8.05 57.30
CA LYS A 149 1.49 -8.99 56.58
C LYS A 149 0.59 -8.27 55.57
N ILE A 150 0.01 -7.13 55.97
CA ILE A 150 -0.83 -6.30 55.09
C ILE A 150 0.00 -5.74 53.94
N GLU A 151 1.18 -5.21 54.21
CA GLU A 151 2.09 -4.68 53.17
C GLU A 151 2.40 -5.73 52.10
N LYS A 152 2.77 -6.94 52.56
CA LYS A 152 3.09 -8.06 51.68
C LYS A 152 1.88 -8.46 50.85
N MET A 153 0.70 -8.60 51.46
CA MET A 153 -0.53 -8.95 50.76
C MET A 153 -0.88 -7.93 49.68
N VAL A 154 -0.83 -6.63 50.00
CA VAL A 154 -1.12 -5.55 49.03
C VAL A 154 -0.08 -5.55 47.91
N THR A 155 1.20 -5.77 48.24
CA THR A 155 2.28 -5.83 47.25
C THR A 155 2.09 -7.00 46.28
N GLU A 156 1.75 -8.19 46.78
CA GLU A 156 1.48 -9.38 45.96
C GLU A 156 0.28 -9.13 45.02
N LEU A 157 -0.82 -8.58 45.54
CA LEU A 157 -2.00 -8.24 44.72
C LEU A 157 -1.68 -7.24 43.60
N LEU A 158 -0.86 -6.22 43.89
CA LEU A 158 -0.45 -5.22 42.90
C LEU A 158 0.48 -5.82 41.83
N ILE A 159 1.38 -6.72 42.23
CA ILE A 159 2.25 -7.44 41.28
C ILE A 159 1.43 -8.33 40.37
N ASP A 160 0.46 -9.08 40.92
CA ASP A 160 -0.43 -9.92 40.14
C ASP A 160 -1.26 -9.09 39.15
N ALA A 161 -1.84 -7.97 39.60
CA ALA A 161 -2.59 -7.06 38.74
C ALA A 161 -1.73 -6.46 37.61
N LEU A 162 -0.51 -6.03 37.92
CA LEU A 162 0.46 -5.54 36.92
C LEU A 162 0.87 -6.65 35.94
N GLY A 163 1.02 -7.88 36.42
CA GLY A 163 1.30 -9.05 35.59
C GLY A 163 0.17 -9.31 34.59
N GLN A 164 -1.08 -9.28 35.04
CA GLN A 164 -2.25 -9.45 34.16
C GLN A 164 -2.37 -8.34 33.10
N LEU A 165 -2.10 -7.09 33.49
CA LEU A 165 -2.04 -5.96 32.56
C LEU A 165 -0.94 -6.13 31.50
N SER A 166 0.15 -6.81 31.82
CA SER A 166 1.29 -6.99 30.90
C SER A 166 1.12 -8.09 29.86
N ILE A 167 0.21 -9.05 30.07
CA ILE A 167 0.01 -10.20 29.17
C ILE A 167 -1.03 -9.84 28.08
N ASP A 168 -2.26 -9.52 28.48
CA ASP A 168 -3.36 -9.21 27.52
C ASP A 168 -4.35 -8.14 28.02
N GLY A 169 -4.09 -7.49 29.18
CA GLY A 169 -5.04 -6.54 29.77
C GLY A 169 -6.35 -7.18 30.29
N VAL A 170 -6.48 -8.51 30.22
CA VAL A 170 -7.63 -9.26 30.71
C VAL A 170 -7.43 -9.62 32.18
N TYR A 171 -8.25 -9.04 33.06
CA TYR A 171 -8.27 -9.39 34.48
C TYR A 171 -8.74 -10.85 34.66
N SER A 172 -7.90 -11.67 35.29
CA SER A 172 -8.28 -13.02 35.71
C SER A 172 -8.34 -13.07 37.23
N ALA A 173 -9.53 -13.27 37.80
CA ALA A 173 -9.66 -13.35 39.25
C ALA A 173 -8.76 -14.47 39.80
N THR A 174 -7.89 -14.13 40.77
CA THR A 174 -6.98 -15.09 41.42
C THR A 174 -7.79 -16.23 42.03
N LYS A 175 -7.65 -17.45 41.48
CA LYS A 175 -8.27 -18.66 42.06
C LYS A 175 -7.66 -18.90 43.45
N LYS A 176 -8.46 -18.82 44.51
CA LYS A 176 -8.06 -19.23 45.86
C LYS A 176 -7.47 -20.64 45.79
N LYS A 177 -6.21 -20.82 46.19
CA LYS A 177 -5.64 -22.15 46.45
C LYS A 177 -6.53 -22.84 47.48
N LYS A 178 -7.16 -23.95 47.09
CA LYS A 178 -7.77 -24.88 48.03
C LYS A 178 -6.67 -25.26 49.03
N LYS A 179 -6.90 -25.01 50.32
CA LYS A 179 -6.18 -25.70 51.39
C LYS A 179 -6.42 -27.19 51.16
N GLU A 180 -5.36 -27.94 50.90
CA GLU A 180 -5.39 -29.38 51.17
C GLU A 180 -5.50 -29.51 52.69
N GLU A 181 -6.67 -29.93 53.15
CA GLU A 181 -6.93 -30.29 54.53
C GLU A 181 -6.57 -31.77 54.72
N ALA A 182 -5.78 -32.00 55.78
CA ALA A 182 -5.49 -33.25 56.50
C ALA A 182 -4.74 -34.37 55.76
#